data_AF-A0A1Y3BN61-F1
#
_entry.id   AF-A0A1Y3BN61-F1
#
_cell.length_a   1.000
_cell.length_b   1.000
_cell.length_c   1.000
_cell.angle_alpha   90.00
_cell.angle_beta   90.00
_cell.angle_gamma   90.00
#
_symmetry.space_group_name_H-M   'P 1'
#
loop_
_entity.id
_entity.type
_entity.pdbx_description
1 polymer ?
#
loop_
_entity_poly.entity_id
_entity_poly.type
_entity_poly.pdbx_seq_one_letter_code
_entity_poly.pdbx_strand_id
1 'polypeptide(L)'
;MFISRINFAYLVWESFSERLIGFTVRDHYFDNTNNQWTYTSKWTNQYSIILFDAVIYHKYYNYLYYEHVYSKNLNSTWNLDEECSGLAFSNHIIRESPLKVTQRKKTISGGNTLFDSWMAWIDRKSCFQKLIKLFGYIPLMKSKIRFEPLLYKDDVSSMRKKYRKLEMVV
;
A
#
# COMPACT_ATOMS: atom_id res chain seq x y z
N MET A 1 13.82 5.78 -15.73
CA MET A 1 12.55 6.32 -15.19
C MET A 1 12.23 5.71 -13.84
N PHE A 2 12.23 4.37 -13.73
CA PHE A 2 12.02 3.64 -12.46
C PHE A 2 13.07 3.93 -11.38
N ILE A 3 14.37 3.98 -11.73
CA ILE A 3 15.47 4.20 -10.76
C ILE A 3 15.29 5.50 -9.96
N SER A 4 14.92 6.60 -10.61
CA SER A 4 14.70 7.89 -9.92
C SER A 4 13.60 7.82 -8.86
N ARG A 5 12.58 6.97 -9.06
CA ARG A 5 11.46 6.81 -8.12
C ARG A 5 11.87 6.01 -6.90
N ILE A 6 12.57 4.90 -7.16
CA ILE A 6 13.09 4.02 -6.11
C ILE A 6 14.09 4.80 -5.25
N ASN A 7 15.01 5.55 -5.87
CA ASN A 7 15.97 6.38 -5.13
C ASN A 7 15.27 7.41 -4.23
N PHE A 8 14.21 8.08 -4.70
CA PHE A 8 13.47 9.01 -3.86
C PHE A 8 12.74 8.29 -2.72
N ALA A 9 12.05 7.19 -3.02
CA ALA A 9 11.35 6.41 -2.00
C ALA A 9 12.31 5.84 -0.93
N TYR A 10 13.52 5.44 -1.34
CA TYR A 10 14.58 5.00 -0.44
C TYR A 10 15.04 6.13 0.49
N LEU A 11 15.26 7.36 -0.01
CA LEU A 11 15.59 8.50 0.85
C LEU A 11 14.50 8.81 1.89
N VAL A 12 13.23 8.70 1.49
CA VAL A 12 12.11 8.82 2.44
C VAL A 12 12.18 7.70 3.48
N TRP A 13 12.52 6.49 3.07
CA TRP A 13 12.65 5.35 3.98
C TRP A 13 13.81 5.49 4.96
N GLU A 14 14.94 6.06 4.55
CA GLU A 14 16.05 6.35 5.48
C GLU A 14 15.61 7.31 6.60
N SER A 15 14.66 8.19 6.35
CA SER A 15 14.11 9.10 7.36
C SER A 15 13.00 8.50 8.21
N PHE A 16 12.32 7.44 7.73
CA PHE A 16 11.14 6.84 8.35
C PHE A 16 11.20 5.30 8.22
N SER A 17 12.30 4.71 8.70
CA SER A 17 12.62 3.30 8.46
C SER A 17 11.66 2.33 9.17
N GLU A 18 10.93 2.82 10.17
CA GLU A 18 9.90 2.12 10.92
C GLU A 18 8.55 2.00 10.19
N ARG A 19 8.37 2.68 9.04
CA ARG A 19 7.09 2.76 8.33
C ARG A 19 7.12 2.05 6.97
N LEU A 20 5.93 1.67 6.50
CA LEU A 20 5.73 1.24 5.12
C LEU A 20 5.74 2.44 4.18
N ILE A 21 6.57 2.38 3.14
CA ILE A 21 6.64 3.41 2.11
C ILE A 21 6.27 2.82 0.75
N GLY A 22 5.36 3.46 0.03
CA GLY A 22 4.90 2.94 -1.25
C GLY A 22 4.14 3.94 -2.10
N PHE A 23 3.79 3.49 -3.31
CA PHE A 23 3.26 4.37 -4.36
C PHE A 23 1.74 4.25 -4.54
N THR A 24 1.20 3.05 -4.31
CA THR A 24 -0.23 2.76 -4.47
C THR A 24 -0.87 2.60 -3.09
N VAL A 25 -1.94 3.36 -2.85
CA VAL A 25 -2.62 3.36 -1.55
C VAL A 25 -4.10 2.98 -1.67
N ARG A 26 -4.67 2.52 -0.55
CA ARG A 26 -6.10 2.27 -0.33
C ARG A 26 -6.52 2.82 1.02
N ASP A 27 -7.81 3.03 1.19
CA ASP A 27 -8.39 3.47 2.46
C ASP A 27 -9.38 2.44 3.00
N HIS A 28 -9.38 2.25 4.32
CA HIS A 28 -10.41 1.48 5.00
C HIS A 28 -11.51 2.41 5.52
N TYR A 29 -12.72 1.90 5.60
CA TYR A 29 -13.85 2.60 6.18
C TYR A 29 -14.85 1.60 6.77
N PHE A 30 -15.67 2.08 7.68
CA PHE A 30 -16.76 1.29 8.22
C PHE A 30 -17.97 1.42 7.29
N ASP A 31 -18.45 0.29 6.78
CA ASP A 31 -19.65 0.23 5.96
C ASP A 31 -20.87 0.04 6.86
N ASN A 32 -21.63 1.12 7.08
CA ASN A 32 -22.84 1.11 7.88
C ASN A 32 -23.93 0.18 7.32
N THR A 33 -23.94 -0.07 6.00
CA THR A 33 -25.00 -0.89 5.38
C THR A 33 -24.84 -2.36 5.71
N ASN A 34 -23.60 -2.86 5.70
CA ASN A 34 -23.25 -4.24 5.99
C ASN A 34 -22.72 -4.42 7.43
N ASN A 35 -22.68 -3.34 8.23
CA ASN A 35 -22.13 -3.30 9.59
C ASN A 35 -20.74 -3.95 9.71
N GLN A 36 -19.85 -3.68 8.75
CA GLN A 36 -18.53 -4.30 8.68
C GLN A 36 -17.46 -3.33 8.18
N TRP A 37 -16.23 -3.50 8.65
CA TRP A 37 -15.07 -2.77 8.13
C TRP A 37 -14.71 -3.24 6.74
N THR A 38 -14.59 -2.35 5.76
CA THR A 38 -14.15 -2.70 4.40
C THR A 38 -13.09 -1.72 3.90
N TYR A 39 -12.60 -1.90 2.66
CA TYR A 39 -11.67 -0.95 2.05
C TYR A 39 -12.11 -0.56 0.64
N THR A 40 -11.63 0.61 0.19
CA THR A 40 -11.99 1.23 -1.09
C THR A 40 -10.76 1.51 -1.96
N SER A 41 -10.97 1.44 -3.28
CA SER A 41 -10.04 1.89 -4.31
C SER A 41 -10.26 3.36 -4.72
N LYS A 42 -11.28 4.02 -4.17
CA LYS A 42 -11.54 5.44 -4.41
C LYS A 42 -10.34 6.27 -3.98
N TRP A 43 -10.08 7.34 -4.73
CA TRP A 43 -9.02 8.28 -4.43
C TRP A 43 -9.51 9.21 -3.33
N THR A 44 -8.96 9.04 -2.14
CA THR A 44 -9.27 9.81 -0.95
C THR A 44 -8.03 10.56 -0.47
N ASN A 45 -8.24 11.66 0.25
CA ASN A 45 -7.16 12.44 0.86
C ASN A 45 -6.52 11.72 2.08
N GLN A 46 -7.23 10.73 2.62
CA GLN A 46 -6.75 9.84 3.67
C GLN A 46 -6.56 8.45 3.10
N TYR A 47 -5.56 7.75 3.60
CA TYR A 47 -5.30 6.36 3.24
C TYR A 47 -4.75 5.63 4.46
N SER A 48 -4.84 4.30 4.46
CA SER A 48 -4.40 3.48 5.60
C SER A 48 -3.68 2.22 5.19
N ILE A 49 -3.67 1.92 3.90
CA ILE A 49 -3.10 0.71 3.32
C ILE A 49 -2.21 1.14 2.17
N ILE A 50 -1.02 0.54 2.10
CA ILE A 50 -0.16 0.54 0.90
C ILE A 50 -0.27 -0.83 0.26
N LEU A 51 -0.45 -0.87 -1.06
CA LEU A 51 -0.39 -2.14 -1.79
C LEU A 51 1.06 -2.59 -1.95
N PHE A 52 1.28 -3.89 -1.86
CA PHE A 52 2.61 -4.51 -1.90
C PHE A 52 3.17 -4.66 -3.32
N ASP A 53 2.61 -3.94 -4.29
CA ASP A 53 3.07 -3.95 -5.68
C ASP A 53 4.38 -3.19 -5.86
N ALA A 54 4.62 -2.16 -5.04
CA ALA A 54 5.87 -1.42 -4.97
C ALA A 54 5.99 -0.76 -3.60
N VAL A 55 6.66 -1.45 -2.68
CA VAL A 55 6.80 -1.04 -1.28
C VAL A 55 8.25 -1.19 -0.80
N ILE A 56 8.69 -0.28 0.05
CA ILE A 56 9.96 -0.31 0.77
C ILE A 56 9.64 -0.38 2.26
N TYR A 57 10.30 -1.30 2.96
CA TYR A 57 10.17 -1.49 4.40
C TYR A 57 11.42 -2.18 4.95
N HIS A 58 11.60 -2.12 6.27
CA HIS A 58 12.74 -2.73 6.93
C HIS A 58 12.64 -4.27 6.97
N LYS A 59 13.74 -4.98 6.64
CA LYS A 59 13.79 -6.46 6.60
C LYS A 59 13.29 -7.14 7.88
N TYR A 60 13.49 -6.49 9.03
CA TYR A 60 12.98 -6.95 10.33
C TYR A 60 11.48 -7.29 10.30
N TYR A 61 10.66 -6.47 9.65
CA TYR A 61 9.23 -6.71 9.56
C TYR A 61 8.89 -7.94 8.71
N ASN A 62 9.75 -8.30 7.74
CA ASN A 62 9.61 -9.56 7.00
C ASN A 62 9.78 -10.77 7.92
N TYR A 63 10.77 -10.71 8.81
CA TYR A 63 11.00 -11.76 9.80
C TYR A 63 9.81 -11.89 10.76
N LEU A 64 9.30 -10.78 11.30
CA LEU A 64 8.12 -10.77 12.17
C LEU A 64 6.87 -11.31 11.47
N TYR A 65 6.67 -10.97 10.18
CA TYR A 65 5.56 -11.50 9.39
C TYR A 65 5.63 -13.04 9.28
N TYR A 66 6.83 -13.56 9.00
CA TYR A 66 7.02 -15.00 8.87
C TYR A 66 6.77 -15.73 10.21
N GLU A 67 7.34 -15.20 11.29
CA GLU A 67 7.21 -15.73 12.65
C GLU A 67 5.78 -15.69 13.19
N HIS A 68 5.07 -14.57 13.03
CA HIS A 68 3.80 -14.35 13.73
C HIS A 68 2.56 -14.60 12.89
N VAL A 69 2.64 -14.46 11.57
CA VAL A 69 1.49 -14.55 10.66
C VAL A 69 1.58 -15.78 9.77
N TYR A 70 2.72 -15.99 9.12
CA TYR A 70 2.88 -17.11 8.19
C TYR A 70 2.90 -18.46 8.91
N SER A 71 3.71 -18.60 9.96
CA SER A 71 3.84 -19.85 10.72
C SER A 71 2.52 -20.32 11.35
N LYS A 72 1.70 -19.38 11.85
CA LYS A 72 0.40 -19.67 12.47
C LYS A 72 -0.68 -20.02 11.44
N ASN A 73 -0.53 -19.57 10.20
CA ASN A 73 -1.47 -19.83 9.11
C ASN A 73 -1.17 -21.13 8.32
N LEU A 74 -0.05 -21.82 8.57
CA LEU A 74 0.29 -23.09 7.90
C LEU A 74 -0.78 -24.18 8.07
N ASN A 75 -1.60 -24.11 9.12
CA ASN A 75 -2.71 -25.04 9.37
C ASN A 75 -4.07 -24.53 8.84
N SER A 76 -4.12 -23.35 8.23
CA SER A 76 -5.35 -22.72 7.74
C SER A 76 -5.45 -22.86 6.22
N THR A 77 -6.67 -23.06 5.71
CA THR A 77 -7.03 -23.15 4.28
C THR A 77 -6.85 -21.83 3.51
N TRP A 78 -6.06 -20.90 4.04
CA TRP A 78 -5.94 -19.54 3.53
C TRP A 78 -4.76 -19.45 2.57
N ASN A 79 -5.06 -19.47 1.28
CA ASN A 79 -4.11 -18.94 0.30
C ASN A 79 -4.04 -17.43 0.50
N LEU A 80 -3.01 -16.99 1.20
CA LEU A 80 -2.63 -15.59 1.30
C LEU A 80 -2.03 -15.18 -0.05
N ASP A 81 -2.87 -14.75 -0.98
CA ASP A 81 -2.39 -14.10 -2.20
C ASP A 81 -1.47 -12.92 -1.85
N GLU A 82 -0.58 -12.52 -2.76
CA GLU A 82 0.42 -11.46 -2.51
C GLU A 82 -0.21 -10.15 -1.98
N GLU A 83 -1.38 -9.78 -2.49
CA GLU A 83 -2.09 -8.57 -2.05
C GLU A 83 -2.76 -8.74 -0.67
N CYS A 84 -3.21 -9.95 -0.33
CA CYS A 84 -3.74 -10.30 0.98
C CYS A 84 -2.63 -10.32 2.05
N SER A 85 -1.45 -10.82 1.67
CA SER A 85 -0.22 -10.75 2.49
C SER A 85 0.14 -9.32 2.84
N GLY A 86 0.06 -8.38 1.88
CA GLY A 86 0.32 -6.96 2.13
C GLY A 86 -0.66 -6.30 3.11
N LEU A 87 -1.92 -6.71 3.08
CA LEU A 87 -2.91 -6.30 4.09
C LEU A 87 -2.53 -6.83 5.47
N ALA A 88 -2.19 -8.11 5.59
CA ALA A 88 -1.80 -8.70 6.88
C ALA A 88 -0.55 -7.99 7.46
N PHE A 89 0.43 -7.69 6.61
CA PHE A 89 1.67 -7.01 6.97
C PHE A 89 1.42 -5.59 7.51
N SER A 90 0.63 -4.78 6.80
CA SER A 90 0.31 -3.40 7.20
C SER A 90 -0.52 -3.33 8.48
N ASN A 91 -1.42 -4.29 8.69
CA ASN A 91 -2.30 -4.35 9.85
C ASN A 91 -1.55 -4.68 11.14
N HIS A 92 -0.81 -5.79 11.18
CA HIS A 92 -0.41 -6.37 12.46
C HIS A 92 1.03 -6.07 12.87
N ILE A 93 1.92 -5.94 11.88
CA ILE A 93 3.36 -5.97 12.11
C ILE A 93 3.93 -4.57 12.37
N ILE A 94 3.57 -3.57 11.56
CA ILE A 94 4.19 -2.24 11.62
C ILE A 94 3.53 -1.31 12.61
N ARG A 95 2.21 -1.42 12.85
CA ARG A 95 1.44 -0.61 13.81
C ARG A 95 1.54 0.91 13.66
N GLU A 96 2.25 1.40 12.66
CA GLU A 96 2.40 2.79 12.30
C GLU A 96 1.64 3.11 11.01
N SER A 97 1.26 4.38 10.86
CA SER A 97 0.57 4.82 9.65
C SER A 97 1.49 4.77 8.41
N PRO A 98 1.01 4.29 7.26
CA PRO A 98 1.82 4.19 6.05
C PRO A 98 2.18 5.56 5.45
N LEU A 99 3.26 5.61 4.68
CA LEU A 99 3.73 6.81 3.99
C LEU A 99 3.66 6.67 2.47
N LYS A 100 2.92 7.58 1.84
CA LYS A 100 2.77 7.63 0.39
C LYS A 100 3.86 8.50 -0.23
N VAL A 101 4.55 7.97 -1.23
CA VAL A 101 5.44 8.75 -2.10
C VAL A 101 4.76 9.05 -3.44
N THR A 102 5.32 9.96 -4.23
CA THR A 102 4.80 10.47 -5.52
C THR A 102 3.85 9.50 -6.22
N GLN A 103 2.63 9.97 -6.45
CA GLN A 103 1.53 9.10 -6.85
C GLN A 103 1.72 8.51 -8.25
N ARG A 104 1.60 7.18 -8.35
CA ARG A 104 1.37 6.51 -9.62
C ARG A 104 -0.13 6.50 -9.90
N LYS A 105 -0.56 7.08 -11.02
CA LYS A 105 -1.80 6.61 -11.65
C LYS A 105 -1.40 5.31 -12.34
N LYS A 106 -1.91 4.15 -11.89
CA LYS A 106 -1.86 2.97 -12.75
C LYS A 106 -2.74 3.31 -13.95
N THR A 107 -2.14 3.65 -15.08
CA THR A 107 -2.81 3.49 -16.37
C THR A 107 -3.14 2.00 -16.45
N ILE A 108 -4.43 1.68 -16.54
CA ILE A 108 -4.88 0.32 -16.82
C ILE A 108 -4.51 0.09 -18.29
N SER A 109 -3.24 -0.19 -18.56
CA SER A 109 -2.75 -0.53 -19.88
C SER A 109 -2.96 -2.02 -20.07
N GLY A 110 -4.03 -2.35 -20.80
CA GLY A 110 -4.26 -3.55 -21.61
C GLY A 110 -3.87 -4.90 -21.00
N GLY A 111 -4.88 -5.72 -20.67
CA GLY A 111 -4.68 -7.17 -20.50
C GLY A 111 -5.77 -7.88 -19.70
N ASN A 112 -6.28 -7.27 -18.63
CA ASN A 112 -7.24 -7.92 -17.75
C ASN A 112 -8.67 -7.51 -18.11
N THR A 113 -9.58 -8.48 -18.22
CA THR A 113 -11.00 -8.16 -18.40
C THR A 113 -11.51 -7.42 -17.16
N LEU A 114 -12.54 -6.59 -17.32
CA LEU A 114 -13.21 -5.92 -16.19
C LEU A 114 -13.68 -6.94 -15.14
N PHE A 115 -14.02 -8.15 -15.58
CA PHE A 115 -14.44 -9.26 -14.74
C PHE A 115 -13.30 -9.78 -13.85
N ASP A 116 -12.12 -10.03 -14.40
CA ASP A 116 -10.95 -10.49 -13.62
C ASP A 116 -10.54 -9.48 -12.55
N SER A 117 -10.58 -8.18 -12.90
CA SER A 117 -10.30 -7.09 -11.95
C SER A 117 -11.33 -7.04 -10.82
N TRP A 118 -12.59 -7.31 -11.13
CA TRP A 118 -13.69 -7.35 -10.17
C TRP A 118 -13.61 -8.56 -9.24
N MET A 119 -13.33 -9.75 -9.77
CA MET A 119 -13.11 -10.97 -8.98
C MET A 119 -11.94 -10.80 -8.02
N ALA A 120 -10.79 -10.33 -8.51
CA ALA A 120 -9.65 -10.03 -7.65
C ALA A 120 -9.99 -8.99 -6.57
N TRP A 121 -10.89 -8.05 -6.84
CA TRP A 121 -11.35 -7.08 -5.82
C TRP A 121 -12.27 -7.71 -4.77
N ILE A 122 -13.16 -8.64 -5.16
CA ILE A 122 -14.01 -9.40 -4.24
C ILE A 122 -13.15 -10.26 -3.31
N ASP A 123 -12.18 -10.98 -3.87
CA ASP A 123 -11.31 -11.87 -3.09
C ASP A 123 -10.49 -11.10 -2.05
N ARG A 124 -9.96 -9.95 -2.43
CA ARG A 124 -9.26 -9.05 -1.49
C ARG A 124 -10.17 -8.53 -0.38
N LYS A 125 -11.44 -8.19 -0.68
CA LYS A 125 -12.40 -7.79 0.37
C LYS A 125 -12.66 -8.94 1.34
N SER A 126 -12.83 -10.15 0.83
CA SER A 126 -13.01 -11.36 1.64
C SER A 126 -11.80 -11.61 2.55
N CYS A 127 -10.58 -11.49 2.01
CA CYS A 127 -9.34 -11.53 2.78
C CYS A 127 -9.33 -10.49 3.91
N PHE A 128 -9.64 -9.23 3.61
CA PHE A 128 -9.66 -8.16 4.61
C PHE A 128 -10.62 -8.49 5.76
N GLN A 129 -11.82 -9.02 5.47
CA GLN A 129 -12.75 -9.46 6.50
C GLN A 129 -12.17 -10.58 7.37
N LYS A 130 -11.52 -11.58 6.76
CA LYS A 130 -10.90 -12.69 7.49
C LYS A 130 -9.81 -12.18 8.44
N LEU A 131 -8.99 -11.24 7.99
CA LEU A 131 -7.93 -10.63 8.81
C LEU A 131 -8.50 -9.87 10.01
N ILE A 132 -9.54 -9.05 9.81
CA ILE A 132 -10.18 -8.34 10.93
C ILE A 132 -10.78 -9.33 11.94
N LYS A 133 -11.44 -10.38 11.45
CA LYS A 133 -11.99 -11.44 12.31
C LYS A 133 -10.89 -12.18 13.08
N LEU A 134 -9.74 -12.44 12.46
CA LEU A 134 -8.60 -13.09 13.12
C LEU A 134 -8.02 -12.21 14.23
N PHE A 135 -7.83 -10.91 13.97
CA PHE A 135 -7.25 -10.01 14.95
C PHE A 135 -8.23 -9.56 16.03
N GLY A 136 -9.54 -9.58 15.76
CA GLY A 136 -10.58 -9.16 16.69
C GLY A 136 -10.73 -7.64 16.84
N TYR A 137 -9.94 -6.84 16.11
CA TYR A 137 -10.02 -5.38 16.06
C TYR A 137 -9.49 -4.87 14.72
N ILE A 138 -9.64 -3.57 14.45
CA ILE A 138 -9.09 -2.89 13.26
C ILE A 138 -7.76 -2.22 13.63
N PRO A 139 -6.61 -2.72 13.16
CA PRO A 139 -5.31 -2.14 13.53
C PRO A 139 -4.79 -1.07 12.55
N LEU A 140 -5.54 -0.75 11.48
CA LEU A 140 -5.11 0.22 10.47
C LEU A 140 -5.17 1.66 10.95
N MET A 141 -4.05 2.37 10.84
CA MET A 141 -3.98 3.81 11.09
C MET A 141 -4.03 4.61 9.80
N LYS A 142 -4.88 5.64 9.76
CA LYS A 142 -4.97 6.54 8.60
C LYS A 142 -3.82 7.55 8.60
N SER A 143 -3.29 7.84 7.42
CA SER A 143 -2.35 8.92 7.13
C SER A 143 -2.91 9.84 6.03
N LYS A 144 -2.44 11.09 6.05
CA LYS A 144 -2.67 12.10 5.01
C LYS A 144 -1.35 12.56 4.36
N ILE A 145 -0.22 12.06 4.85
CA ILE A 145 1.10 12.56 4.48
C ILE A 145 1.45 12.06 3.09
N ARG A 146 2.02 12.94 2.27
CA ARG A 146 2.53 12.58 0.95
C ARG A 146 3.87 13.23 0.75
N PHE A 147 4.87 12.41 0.44
CA PHE A 147 6.21 12.89 0.11
C PHE A 147 6.36 13.03 -1.40
N GLU A 148 6.81 14.21 -1.80
CA GLU A 148 7.14 14.55 -3.17
C GLU A 148 8.57 15.10 -3.20
N PRO A 149 9.32 14.88 -4.29
CA PRO A 149 10.63 15.47 -4.43
C PRO A 149 10.51 17.00 -4.54
N LEU A 150 11.57 17.70 -4.19
CA LEU A 150 11.63 19.15 -4.37
C LEU A 150 11.34 19.55 -5.82
N LEU A 151 10.53 20.59 -5.98
CA LEU A 151 10.10 21.14 -7.27
C LEU A 151 9.22 20.18 -8.11
N TYR A 152 8.59 19.20 -7.46
CA TYR A 152 7.66 18.29 -8.13
C TYR A 152 6.43 19.05 -8.62
N LYS A 153 6.17 18.98 -9.94
CA LYS A 153 5.10 19.70 -10.65
C LYS A 153 5.17 21.23 -10.57
N ASP A 154 6.24 21.80 -10.03
CA ASP A 154 6.45 23.25 -10.06
C ASP A 154 6.77 23.74 -11.49
N ASP A 155 6.37 24.97 -11.78
CA ASP A 155 6.57 25.68 -13.06
C ASP A 155 8.02 26.15 -13.25
N VAL A 156 8.98 25.23 -13.11
CA VAL A 156 10.41 25.47 -13.30
C VAL A 156 10.98 24.52 -14.33
N SER A 157 12.06 24.96 -15.00
CA SER A 157 12.76 24.13 -15.98
C SER A 157 13.09 22.74 -15.44
N SER A 158 12.81 21.70 -16.22
CA SER A 158 13.09 20.30 -15.87
C SER A 158 14.56 20.04 -15.57
N MET A 159 15.48 20.86 -16.09
CA MET A 159 16.92 20.77 -15.82
C MET A 159 17.26 21.15 -14.37
N ARG A 160 16.42 21.94 -13.69
CA ARG A 160 16.60 22.31 -12.27
C ARG A 160 16.07 21.24 -11.31
N LYS A 161 15.26 20.29 -11.80
CA LYS A 161 14.61 19.26 -10.98
C LYS A 161 15.52 18.04 -10.85
N LYS A 162 15.98 17.73 -9.62
CA LYS A 162 16.81 16.54 -9.33
C LYS A 162 16.17 15.24 -9.84
N TYR A 163 14.86 15.10 -9.64
CA TYR A 163 14.10 13.94 -10.09
C TYR A 163 13.18 14.22 -11.28
N ARG A 164 13.64 14.97 -12.28
CA ARG A 164 12.87 15.31 -13.50
C ARG A 164 12.14 14.14 -14.18
N LYS A 165 12.67 12.91 -14.08
CA LYS A 165 12.07 11.71 -14.67
C LYS A 165 10.84 11.17 -13.90
N LEU A 166 10.53 11.72 -12.72
CA LEU A 166 9.34 11.35 -11.96
C LEU A 166 8.05 11.88 -12.59
N GLU A 167 8.11 13.05 -13.21
CA GLU A 167 6.97 13.77 -13.81
C GLU A 167 6.55 13.23 -15.18
N MET A 168 7.46 12.54 -15.88
CA MET A 168 7.25 12.07 -17.26
C MET A 168 6.28 10.87 -17.41
N VAL A 169 5.45 10.55 -16.40
CA VAL A 169 4.33 9.59 -16.57
C VAL A 169 3.07 10.38 -16.89
N VAL A 170 2.73 10.38 -18.17
CA VAL A 170 1.34 10.43 -18.65
C VAL A 170 0.97 9.01 -19.06
#